data_AF-A0A357N607-F1
#
_entry.id   AF-A0A357N607-F1
#
_cell.length_a   1.000
_cell.length_b   1.000
_cell.length_c   1.000
_cell.angle_alpha   90.00
_cell.angle_beta   90.00
_cell.angle_gamma   90.00
#
_symmetry.space_group_name_H-M   'P 1'
#
loop_
_entity.id
_entity.type
_entity.pdbx_description
1 polymer ?
#
loop_
_entity_poly.entity_id
_entity_poly.type
_entity_poly.pdbx_seq_one_letter_code
_entity_poly.pdbx_strand_id
1 'polypeptide(L)'
;MKTSILLCVALMGVSSLAHADGGTIRFSGRIVDPGCSARVDAQQLRLEGCPLSAKGATVALVAMDEGQGAVLRDGKRQGQQLAVAARSLRAGDLVFSENYRLEAPKQQPLQGAYLVRVDYP
;
A
#
# COMPACT_ATOMS: atom_id res chain seq x y z
N MET A 1 53.49 57.42 6.81
CA MET A 1 52.16 56.90 7.24
C MET A 1 51.10 57.11 6.14
N LYS A 2 51.25 56.53 4.94
CA LYS A 2 50.30 56.73 3.82
C LYS A 2 49.91 55.45 3.08
N THR A 3 50.62 54.35 3.29
CA THR A 3 50.41 53.06 2.62
C THR A 3 49.41 52.15 3.32
N SER A 4 49.10 52.39 4.60
CA SER A 4 48.23 51.49 5.39
C SER A 4 46.73 51.67 5.13
N ILE A 5 46.30 52.87 4.71
CA ILE A 5 44.87 53.19 4.52
C ILE A 5 44.35 52.61 3.20
N LEU A 6 45.20 52.53 2.18
CA LEU A 6 44.85 51.96 0.86
C LEU A 6 44.65 50.44 0.91
N LEU A 7 45.32 49.75 1.84
CA LEU A 7 45.17 48.30 1.99
C LEU A 7 43.78 47.93 2.55
N CYS A 8 43.25 48.73 3.49
CA CYS A 8 41.93 48.48 4.09
C CYS A 8 40.77 48.67 3.10
N VAL A 9 40.88 49.58 2.15
CA VAL A 9 39.84 49.79 1.12
C VAL A 9 39.89 48.66 0.08
N ALA A 10 41.07 48.14 -0.24
CA ALA A 10 41.24 47.01 -1.16
C ALA A 10 40.72 45.68 -0.57
N LEU A 11 40.83 45.47 0.74
CA LEU A 11 40.34 44.27 1.43
C LEU A 11 38.82 44.25 1.67
N MET A 12 38.17 45.41 1.68
CA MET A 12 36.71 45.52 1.82
C MET A 12 35.95 45.32 0.49
N GLY A 13 36.65 45.28 -0.64
CA GLY A 13 36.04 45.18 -1.98
C GLY A 13 35.72 43.75 -2.45
N VAL A 14 36.09 42.72 -1.69
CA VAL A 14 35.96 41.31 -2.10
C VAL A 14 34.94 40.51 -1.30
N SER A 15 34.20 41.16 -0.40
CA SER A 15 32.98 40.58 0.17
C SER A 15 31.88 40.65 -0.88
N SER A 16 32.04 39.89 -1.97
CA SER A 16 30.97 39.62 -2.91
C SER A 16 29.76 39.20 -2.08
N LEU A 17 28.68 39.95 -2.18
CA LEU A 17 27.38 39.43 -1.84
C LEU A 17 27.18 38.24 -2.77
N ALA A 18 27.56 37.05 -2.32
CA ALA A 18 27.12 35.81 -2.91
C ALA A 18 25.63 35.77 -2.64
N HIS A 19 24.86 36.47 -3.49
CA HIS A 19 23.42 36.37 -3.48
C HIS A 19 23.12 34.89 -3.70
N ALA A 20 22.62 34.22 -2.66
CA ALA A 20 21.91 32.99 -2.86
C ALA A 20 20.71 33.35 -3.74
N ASP A 21 20.85 33.17 -5.05
CA ASP A 21 19.75 33.28 -5.99
C ASP A 21 18.80 32.13 -5.70
N GLY A 22 17.84 32.42 -4.81
CA GLY A 22 16.94 31.45 -4.23
C GLY A 22 15.77 31.17 -5.17
N GLY A 23 15.66 29.94 -5.65
CA GLY A 23 14.48 29.44 -6.33
C GLY A 23 13.47 28.79 -5.37
N THR A 24 12.22 28.62 -5.82
CA THR A 24 11.23 27.84 -5.07
C THR A 24 11.30 26.37 -5.47
N ILE A 25 11.52 25.47 -4.50
CA ILE A 25 11.35 24.03 -4.72
C ILE A 25 9.92 23.66 -4.33
N ARG A 26 9.17 23.11 -5.29
CA ARG A 26 7.81 22.60 -5.04
C ARG A 26 7.81 21.08 -5.06
N PHE A 27 7.47 20.49 -3.93
CA PHE A 27 7.18 19.07 -3.83
C PHE A 27 5.68 18.83 -4.00
N SER A 28 5.34 17.82 -4.78
CA SER A 28 3.97 17.33 -4.91
C SER A 28 3.99 15.82 -4.92
N GLY A 29 3.08 15.22 -4.17
CA GLY A 29 2.89 13.78 -4.12
C GLY A 29 1.55 13.45 -3.50
N ARG A 30 1.17 12.17 -3.55
CA ARG A 30 0.00 11.63 -2.86
C ARG A 30 0.48 10.58 -1.87
N ILE A 31 0.03 10.69 -0.62
CA ILE A 31 0.17 9.61 0.36
C ILE A 31 -1.00 8.65 0.11
N VAL A 32 -0.69 7.42 -0.25
CA VAL A 32 -1.67 6.34 -0.38
C VAL A 32 -1.36 5.28 0.66
N ASP A 33 -2.40 4.72 1.27
CA ASP A 33 -2.23 3.54 2.09
C ASP A 33 -1.73 2.39 1.20
N PRO A 34 -0.72 1.62 1.63
CA PRO A 34 -0.35 0.41 0.91
C PRO A 34 -1.53 -0.57 0.91
N GLY A 35 -1.77 -1.23 -0.22
CA GLY A 35 -2.79 -2.28 -0.30
C GLY A 35 -2.47 -3.47 0.61
N CYS A 36 -3.43 -4.38 0.76
CA CYS A 36 -3.25 -5.64 1.47
C CYS A 36 -2.27 -6.52 0.70
N SER A 37 -1.43 -7.27 1.42
CA SER A 37 -0.74 -8.40 0.82
C SER A 37 -1.66 -9.63 0.82
N ALA A 38 -1.71 -10.37 -0.28
CA ALA A 38 -2.53 -11.56 -0.41
C ALA A 38 -1.64 -12.80 -0.47
N ARG A 39 -1.93 -13.79 0.37
CA ARG A 39 -1.33 -15.13 0.31
C ARG A 39 -2.42 -16.16 0.09
N VAL A 40 -2.24 -17.00 -0.91
CA VAL A 40 -3.11 -18.12 -1.21
C VAL A 40 -2.36 -19.41 -0.89
N ASP A 41 -2.97 -20.28 -0.11
CA ASP A 41 -2.54 -21.66 0.09
C ASP A 41 -3.59 -22.63 -0.49
N ALA A 42 -3.42 -23.94 -0.26
CA ALA A 42 -4.26 -24.98 -0.87
C ALA A 42 -5.77 -24.84 -0.59
N GLN A 43 -6.17 -24.16 0.50
CA GLN A 43 -7.58 -24.04 0.91
C GLN A 43 -7.92 -22.71 1.60
N GLN A 44 -7.00 -21.75 1.65
CA GLN A 44 -7.19 -20.48 2.33
C GLN A 44 -6.59 -19.34 1.52
N LEU A 45 -7.28 -18.21 1.55
CA LEU A 45 -6.77 -16.90 1.15
C LEU A 45 -6.62 -16.07 2.42
N ARG A 46 -5.42 -15.56 2.65
CA ARG A 46 -5.11 -14.66 3.75
C ARG A 46 -4.72 -13.29 3.21
N LEU A 47 -5.42 -12.26 3.68
CA LEU A 47 -5.06 -10.86 3.48
C LEU A 47 -4.29 -10.39 4.72
N GLU A 48 -3.06 -9.90 4.55
CA GLU A 48 -2.21 -9.42 5.64
C GLU A 48 -1.83 -7.95 5.46
N GLY A 49 -1.75 -7.23 6.59
CA GLY A 49 -1.32 -5.83 6.61
C GLY A 49 -2.31 -4.88 5.93
N CYS A 50 -3.60 -5.22 5.92
CA CYS A 50 -4.62 -4.38 5.32
C CYS A 50 -4.74 -3.05 6.06
N PRO A 51 -4.71 -1.90 5.37
CA PRO A 51 -4.99 -0.61 6.00
C PRO A 51 -6.45 -0.56 6.44
N LEU A 52 -6.78 0.28 7.41
CA LEU A 52 -8.17 0.42 7.91
C LEU A 52 -9.17 0.80 6.80
N SER A 53 -8.71 1.52 5.78
CA SER A 53 -9.46 1.87 4.56
C SER A 53 -9.86 0.66 3.71
N ALA A 54 -9.21 -0.50 3.90
CA ALA A 54 -9.59 -1.76 3.26
C ALA A 54 -10.87 -2.37 3.85
N LYS A 55 -11.34 -1.91 5.02
CA LYS A 55 -12.58 -2.40 5.61
C LYS A 55 -13.76 -2.08 4.68
N GLY A 56 -14.53 -3.10 4.31
CA GLY A 56 -15.62 -2.97 3.35
C GLY A 56 -15.18 -3.03 1.89
N ALA A 57 -13.87 -3.05 1.61
CA ALA A 57 -13.36 -3.37 0.28
C ALA A 57 -13.86 -4.74 -0.16
N THR A 58 -13.84 -4.97 -1.46
CA THR A 58 -14.31 -6.20 -2.05
C THR A 58 -13.13 -7.11 -2.37
N VAL A 59 -13.16 -8.35 -1.90
CA VAL A 59 -12.20 -9.39 -2.32
C VAL A 59 -12.89 -10.39 -3.24
N ALA A 60 -12.25 -10.69 -4.37
CA ALA A 60 -12.69 -11.68 -5.33
C ALA A 60 -11.54 -12.63 -5.68
N LEU A 61 -11.90 -13.89 -5.93
CA LEU A 61 -10.97 -14.89 -6.45
C LEU A 61 -11.38 -15.25 -7.87
N VAL A 62 -10.47 -15.07 -8.83
CA VAL A 62 -10.69 -15.36 -10.24
C VAL A 62 -9.75 -16.48 -10.66
N ALA A 63 -10.30 -17.60 -11.09
CA ALA A 63 -9.52 -18.69 -11.67
C ALA A 63 -8.94 -18.25 -13.01
N MET A 64 -7.67 -18.56 -13.26
CA MET A 64 -7.04 -18.24 -14.55
C MET A 64 -7.33 -19.28 -15.63
N ASP A 65 -7.65 -20.51 -15.22
CA ASP A 65 -8.01 -21.61 -16.13
C ASP A 65 -9.52 -21.89 -16.06
N GLU A 66 -10.10 -22.21 -17.22
CA GLU A 66 -11.51 -22.61 -17.30
C GLU A 66 -11.76 -23.92 -16.53
N GLY A 67 -12.82 -23.95 -15.72
CA GLY A 67 -13.22 -25.12 -14.94
C GLY A 67 -12.58 -25.25 -13.55
N GLN A 68 -11.65 -24.38 -13.19
CA GLN A 68 -11.01 -24.34 -11.86
C GLN A 68 -11.62 -23.25 -10.96
N GLY A 69 -12.95 -23.11 -10.97
CA GLY A 69 -13.62 -22.14 -10.09
C GLY A 69 -13.33 -22.43 -8.61
N ALA A 70 -13.40 -21.42 -7.76
CA ALA A 70 -13.46 -21.59 -6.32
C ALA A 70 -14.29 -20.48 -5.68
N VAL A 71 -14.89 -20.77 -4.53
CA VAL A 71 -15.66 -19.79 -3.77
C VAL A 71 -14.91 -19.41 -2.51
N LEU A 72 -14.94 -18.11 -2.21
CA LEU A 72 -14.50 -17.56 -0.94
C LEU A 72 -15.57 -17.85 0.11
N ARG A 73 -15.14 -18.27 1.29
CA ARG A 73 -16.00 -18.50 2.44
C ARG A 73 -15.40 -17.86 3.68
N ASP A 74 -16.26 -17.18 4.42
CA ASP A 74 -15.89 -16.60 5.69
C ASP A 74 -17.03 -16.75 6.72
N GLY A 75 -16.89 -17.77 7.57
CA GLY A 75 -17.92 -18.20 8.50
C GLY A 75 -19.19 -18.63 7.76
N LYS A 76 -20.28 -17.88 7.96
CA LYS A 76 -21.58 -18.12 7.31
C LYS A 76 -21.69 -17.51 5.90
N ARG A 77 -20.74 -16.66 5.50
CA ARG A 77 -20.77 -15.98 4.20
C ARG A 77 -19.99 -16.81 3.18
N GLN A 78 -20.51 -16.96 1.96
CA GLN A 78 -19.81 -17.63 0.87
C GLN A 78 -20.17 -16.99 -0.48
N GLY A 79 -19.24 -17.03 -1.44
CA GLY A 79 -19.46 -16.53 -2.78
C GLY A 79 -18.15 -16.36 -3.55
N GLN A 80 -18.23 -16.01 -4.84
CA GLN A 80 -17.03 -15.68 -5.63
C GLN A 80 -16.37 -14.36 -5.19
N GLN A 81 -17.13 -13.53 -4.48
CA GLN A 81 -16.75 -12.22 -4.01
C GLN A 81 -17.33 -12.00 -2.60
N LEU A 82 -16.53 -11.42 -1.70
CA LEU A 82 -16.95 -11.08 -0.34
C LEU A 82 -16.42 -9.70 0.09
N ALA A 83 -17.11 -9.05 1.02
CA ALA A 83 -16.61 -7.84 1.66
C ALA A 83 -15.54 -8.17 2.73
N VAL A 84 -14.48 -7.38 2.75
CA VAL A 84 -13.40 -7.41 3.75
C VAL A 84 -13.94 -6.91 5.09
N ALA A 85 -13.99 -7.79 6.09
CA ALA A 85 -14.75 -7.53 7.31
C ALA A 85 -13.96 -6.87 8.45
N ALA A 86 -12.63 -7.02 8.48
CA ALA A 86 -11.78 -6.51 9.56
C ALA A 86 -12.26 -6.95 10.96
N ARG A 87 -12.49 -8.27 11.14
CA ARG A 87 -13.11 -8.89 12.32
C ARG A 87 -12.29 -8.78 13.59
N SER A 88 -10.98 -8.62 13.47
CA SER A 88 -10.04 -8.65 14.60
C SER A 88 -9.43 -7.29 14.94
N LEU A 89 -10.15 -6.20 14.69
CA LEU A 89 -9.72 -4.84 15.05
C LEU A 89 -9.82 -4.58 16.56
N ARG A 90 -8.74 -4.05 17.14
CA ARG A 90 -8.64 -3.52 18.50
C ARG A 90 -8.45 -2.00 18.46
N ALA A 91 -8.70 -1.35 19.59
CA ALA A 91 -8.39 0.06 19.75
C ALA A 91 -6.89 0.29 19.55
N GLY A 92 -6.53 1.17 18.61
CA GLY A 92 -5.14 1.49 18.28
C GLY A 92 -4.54 0.69 17.14
N ASP A 93 -5.26 -0.28 16.56
CA ASP A 93 -4.77 -1.01 15.39
C ASP A 93 -4.70 -0.07 14.18
N LEU A 94 -3.57 -0.09 13.47
CA LEU A 94 -3.35 0.66 12.22
C LEU A 94 -3.57 -0.21 10.98
N VAL A 95 -3.45 -1.52 11.14
CA VAL A 95 -3.63 -2.52 10.09
C VAL A 95 -4.33 -3.75 10.66
N PHE A 96 -4.96 -4.53 9.80
CA PHE A 96 -5.58 -5.79 10.17
C PHE A 96 -5.25 -6.91 9.17
N SER A 97 -5.68 -8.12 9.48
CA SER A 97 -5.58 -9.28 8.59
C SER A 97 -6.92 -10.00 8.55
N GLU A 98 -7.25 -10.60 7.41
CA GLU A 98 -8.47 -11.38 7.22
C GLU A 98 -8.14 -12.72 6.58
N ASN A 99 -8.92 -13.75 6.94
CA ASN A 99 -8.77 -15.09 6.42
C ASN A 99 -10.08 -15.54 5.77
N TYR A 100 -9.95 -16.12 4.59
CA TYR A 100 -11.04 -16.72 3.83
C TYR A 100 -10.69 -18.17 3.56
N ARG A 101 -11.64 -19.06 3.77
CA ARG A 101 -11.54 -20.42 3.26
C ARG A 101 -11.87 -20.39 1.77
N LEU A 102 -11.16 -21.19 1.00
CA LEU A 102 -11.38 -21.41 -0.41
C LEU A 102 -11.99 -22.80 -0.59
N GLU A 103 -13.13 -22.86 -1.27
CA GLU A 103 -13.83 -24.12 -1.56
C GLU A 103 -13.93 -24.32 -3.07
N ALA A 104 -13.31 -25.39 -3.57
CA ALA A 104 -13.44 -25.81 -4.95
C ALA A 104 -14.81 -26.47 -5.19
N PRO A 105 -15.38 -26.39 -6.41
CA PRO A 105 -16.66 -27.00 -6.80
C PRO A 105 -16.68 -28.52 -6.59
N LYS A 106 -15.53 -29.17 -6.76
CA LYS A 106 -15.31 -30.58 -6.40
C LYS A 106 -14.52 -30.61 -5.10
N GLN A 107 -14.73 -31.61 -4.24
CA GLN A 107 -14.00 -31.79 -2.96
C GLN A 107 -12.50 -32.12 -3.14
N GLN A 108 -11.87 -31.54 -4.16
CA GLN A 108 -10.46 -31.67 -4.50
C GLN A 108 -9.72 -30.43 -4.00
N PRO A 109 -8.40 -30.54 -3.73
CA PRO A 109 -7.56 -29.39 -3.46
C PRO A 109 -7.63 -28.38 -4.62
N LEU A 110 -7.45 -27.09 -4.32
CA LEU A 110 -7.31 -26.09 -5.37
C LEU A 110 -6.07 -26.41 -6.20
N GLN A 111 -6.26 -26.43 -7.51
CA GLN A 111 -5.19 -26.62 -8.48
C GLN A 111 -5.20 -25.42 -9.43
N GLY A 112 -4.01 -25.08 -9.93
CA GLY A 112 -3.80 -24.00 -10.90
C GLY A 112 -3.54 -22.63 -10.29
N ALA A 113 -3.63 -21.61 -11.14
CA ALA A 113 -3.34 -20.23 -10.78
C ALA A 113 -4.63 -19.44 -10.55
N TYR A 114 -4.61 -18.59 -9.52
CA TYR A 114 -5.72 -17.74 -9.16
C TYR A 114 -5.26 -16.29 -9.06
N LEU A 115 -6.04 -15.39 -9.64
CA LEU A 115 -5.91 -13.96 -9.45
C LEU A 115 -6.77 -13.54 -8.26
N VAL A 116 -6.12 -12.99 -7.23
CA VAL A 116 -6.81 -12.33 -6.12
C VAL A 116 -6.99 -10.86 -6.49
N ARG A 117 -8.23 -10.39 -6.55
CA ARG A 117 -8.54 -8.98 -6.75
C ARG A 117 -9.11 -8.37 -5.47
N VAL A 118 -8.53 -7.25 -5.05
CA VAL A 118 -9.04 -6.45 -3.92
C VAL A 118 -9.42 -5.08 -4.46
N ASP A 119 -10.72 -4.81 -4.53
CA ASP A 119 -11.29 -3.58 -5.03
C ASP A 119 -11.61 -2.65 -3.84
N TYR A 120 -10.80 -1.59 -3.71
CA TYR A 120 -10.94 -0.57 -2.68
C TYR A 120 -12.01 0.47 -3.08
N PRO A 121 -12.78 1.02 -2.12
CA PRO A 121 -13.76 2.08 -2.38
C PRO A 121 -13.12 3.41 -2.81
#